data_AF-A0A1H7KDP6-F1
#
_entry.id   AF-A0A1H7KDP6-F1
#
_cell.length_a   1.000
_cell.length_b   1.000
_cell.length_c   1.000
_cell.angle_alpha   90.00
_cell.angle_beta   90.00
_cell.angle_gamma   90.00
#
_symmetry.space_group_name_H-M   'P 1'
#
loop_
_entity.id
_entity.type
_entity.pdbx_description
1 polymer ?
#
loop_
_entity_poly.entity_id
_entity_poly.type
_entity_poly.pdbx_seq_one_letter_code
_entity_poly.pdbx_strand_id
1 'polypeptide(L)'
;MVFIEPIYNLGGITPTSNAMIDKLQTAEVSSRFNFVPNYGISALRDMVTTMGGGSVSNSGENFLLQSAATANSLAQLTTTERGQFLSVAFDCGINVQVPAVPVGTQKVEWGYTDGVNGVYFGQDSTGVYVALVQNGVETQKVYQQNWNVDTMDGTSQSRVTLNTFTGYLYQIRYGYSYGQVELRIVAVNPQNFQQPITIHRFNPLGDILISDPNQNIKALANNGAAGGSVSLNVGGRYFNNLGTVTETSRITTEIRTNTLITNAVFSPTVSFRRKQFFPDGTTRPNSVNLSIESFDILGSADFAWELRVRSQLTGASFLSVSSTPSSETAFLSDVTATDMDQAAGVRILAGISLAGKTDGLSNFNVNYALPGNEILTLAVKSLSGTGNGSVALRMRELW
;
A
#
# COMPACT_ATOMS: atom_id res chain seq x y z
N MET A 1 -2.28 -47.77 14.33
CA MET A 1 -2.40 -46.45 13.68
C MET A 1 -1.08 -46.20 12.96
N VAL A 2 -1.08 -46.42 11.64
CA VAL A 2 0.13 -46.30 10.80
C VAL A 2 0.16 -44.86 10.30
N PHE A 3 1.19 -44.11 10.71
CA PHE A 3 1.47 -42.80 10.13
C PHE A 3 2.08 -43.04 8.74
N ILE A 4 1.35 -42.63 7.70
CA ILE A 4 1.87 -42.56 6.34
C ILE A 4 2.34 -41.12 6.17
N GLU A 5 3.65 -40.89 6.26
CA GLU A 5 4.27 -39.64 5.82
C GLU A 5 4.44 -39.71 4.29
N PRO A 6 4.03 -38.68 3.52
CA PRO A 6 4.28 -38.64 2.09
C PRO A 6 5.78 -38.42 1.84
N ILE A 7 6.44 -39.44 1.29
CA ILE A 7 7.77 -39.31 0.69
C ILE A 7 7.59 -38.55 -0.63
N TYR A 8 7.99 -37.28 -0.68
CA TYR A 8 8.13 -36.55 -1.94
C TYR A 8 9.34 -37.12 -2.69
N ASN A 9 9.08 -37.97 -3.69
CA ASN A 9 10.12 -38.49 -4.57
C ASN A 9 10.46 -37.42 -5.64
N LEU A 10 11.50 -36.60 -5.37
CA LEU A 10 12.04 -35.63 -6.33
C LEU A 10 12.94 -36.31 -7.37
N GLY A 11 12.37 -37.25 -8.12
CA GLY A 11 13.06 -37.91 -9.23
C GLY A 11 13.33 -36.92 -10.37
N GLY A 12 14.61 -36.70 -10.70
CA GLY A 12 15.03 -35.90 -11.86
C GLY A 12 16.06 -34.81 -11.58
N ILE A 13 16.40 -34.55 -10.31
CA ILE A 13 17.52 -33.67 -9.94
C ILE A 13 18.73 -34.57 -9.69
N THR A 14 19.59 -34.74 -10.68
CA THR A 14 20.87 -35.43 -10.46
C THR A 14 21.79 -34.45 -9.73
N PRO A 15 22.17 -34.68 -8.46
CA PRO A 15 23.26 -33.91 -7.88
C PRO A 15 24.50 -34.26 -8.69
N THR A 16 25.08 -33.28 -9.37
CA THR A 16 26.38 -33.44 -10.03
C THR A 16 27.37 -33.87 -8.96
N SER A 17 27.91 -35.09 -9.08
CA SER A 17 28.99 -35.56 -8.21
C SER A 17 30.13 -34.54 -8.32
N ASN A 18 30.44 -33.86 -7.20
CA ASN A 18 31.54 -32.91 -6.94
C ASN A 18 31.13 -31.53 -6.39
N ALA A 19 30.00 -31.42 -5.69
CA ALA A 19 29.75 -30.26 -4.81
C ALA A 19 29.91 -30.68 -3.34
N MET A 20 30.99 -30.26 -2.66
CA MET A 20 31.21 -30.52 -1.22
C MET A 20 30.31 -29.66 -0.30
N ILE A 21 29.27 -29.02 -0.85
CA ILE A 21 28.27 -28.26 -0.11
C ILE A 21 26.92 -28.44 -0.81
N ASP A 22 26.35 -29.64 -0.69
CA ASP A 22 24.99 -29.94 -1.16
C ASP A 22 23.99 -29.33 -0.17
N LYS A 23 23.77 -28.02 -0.27
CA LYS A 23 22.77 -27.29 0.52
C LYS A 23 21.68 -26.80 -0.41
N LEU A 24 20.49 -27.39 -0.28
CA LEU A 24 19.26 -26.75 -0.71
C LEU A 24 19.07 -25.48 0.13
N GLN A 25 19.35 -24.32 -0.45
CA GLN A 25 19.04 -23.03 0.15
C GLN A 25 17.64 -22.62 -0.30
N THR A 26 16.71 -22.54 0.65
CA THR A 26 15.39 -21.97 0.41
C THR A 26 15.46 -20.46 0.49
N ALA A 27 14.88 -19.76 -0.49
CA ALA A 27 14.68 -18.32 -0.39
C ALA A 27 13.41 -18.07 0.42
N GLU A 28 13.51 -17.24 1.47
CA GLU A 28 12.36 -16.80 2.24
C GLU A 28 11.51 -15.82 1.39
N VAL A 29 10.20 -15.92 1.51
CA VAL A 29 9.26 -14.93 0.97
C VAL A 29 8.43 -14.40 2.12
N SER A 30 8.65 -13.13 2.47
CA SER A 30 7.96 -12.49 3.58
C SER A 30 6.89 -11.56 3.03
N SER A 31 5.62 -11.93 3.22
CA SER A 31 4.49 -11.11 2.76
C SER A 31 4.30 -9.88 3.66
N ARG A 32 4.10 -8.70 3.05
CA ARG A 32 3.75 -7.47 3.78
C ARG A 32 2.24 -7.30 3.84
N PHE A 33 1.59 -7.36 2.67
CA PHE A 33 0.15 -7.32 2.59
C PHE A 33 -0.38 -8.18 1.43
N ASN A 34 -1.61 -8.65 1.62
CA ASN A 34 -2.40 -9.32 0.60
C ASN A 34 -3.87 -8.89 0.74
N PHE A 35 -4.34 -8.10 -0.21
CA PHE A 35 -5.64 -7.47 -0.18
C PHE A 35 -6.57 -8.11 -1.19
N VAL A 36 -7.64 -8.72 -0.69
CA VAL A 36 -8.66 -9.39 -1.49
C VAL A 36 -9.98 -8.60 -1.54
N PRO A 37 -10.70 -8.63 -2.67
CA PRO A 37 -11.95 -7.88 -2.86
C PRO A 37 -13.14 -8.43 -2.09
N ASN A 38 -13.07 -9.66 -1.56
CA ASN A 38 -14.20 -10.40 -0.95
C ASN A 38 -14.91 -9.67 0.19
N TYR A 39 -14.24 -8.69 0.83
CA TYR A 39 -14.74 -7.97 2.00
C TYR A 39 -15.13 -6.51 1.70
N GLY A 40 -15.35 -6.18 0.43
CA GLY A 40 -15.74 -4.83 0.05
C GLY A 40 -14.59 -3.81 0.07
N ILE A 41 -14.92 -2.55 -0.18
CA ILE A 41 -13.99 -1.44 -0.09
C ILE A 41 -13.84 -1.07 1.39
N SER A 42 -12.61 -1.02 1.88
CA SER A 42 -12.32 -0.58 3.25
C SER A 42 -11.46 0.66 3.22
N ALA A 43 -11.90 1.73 3.89
CA ALA A 43 -11.10 2.95 4.00
C ALA A 43 -9.73 2.69 4.65
N LEU A 44 -9.57 1.63 5.46
CA LEU A 44 -8.29 1.30 6.10
C LEU A 44 -7.27 0.70 5.11
N ARG A 45 -7.74 0.09 4.02
CA ARG A 45 -6.95 -0.69 3.05
C ARG A 45 -6.90 -0.08 1.66
N ASP A 46 -7.97 0.59 1.29
CA ASP A 46 -8.29 1.06 -0.05
C ASP A 46 -8.44 2.58 -0.02
N MET A 47 -7.60 3.25 -0.80
CA MET A 47 -7.72 4.67 -1.09
C MET A 47 -8.39 4.83 -2.46
N VAL A 48 -9.57 5.44 -2.46
CA VAL A 48 -10.36 5.68 -3.66
C VAL A 48 -10.28 7.17 -4.02
N THR A 49 -9.91 7.44 -5.27
CA THR A 49 -9.91 8.81 -5.83
C THR A 49 -10.78 8.80 -7.07
N THR A 50 -11.74 9.72 -7.15
CA THR A 50 -12.63 9.86 -8.31
C THR A 50 -12.72 11.31 -8.77
N MET A 51 -12.95 11.51 -10.06
CA MET A 51 -13.17 12.82 -10.68
C MET A 51 -14.23 12.70 -11.76
N GLY A 52 -14.97 13.78 -12.04
CA GLY A 52 -15.90 13.84 -13.17
C GLY A 52 -16.98 12.75 -13.16
N GLY A 53 -17.41 12.30 -11.97
CA GLY A 53 -18.43 11.25 -11.81
C GLY A 53 -17.92 9.81 -11.87
N GLY A 54 -16.60 9.59 -11.89
CA GLY A 54 -16.05 8.24 -11.79
C GLY A 54 -16.42 7.54 -10.48
N SER A 55 -16.40 6.22 -10.48
CA SER A 55 -16.79 5.40 -9.34
C SER A 55 -15.87 4.18 -9.16
N VAL A 56 -15.75 3.75 -7.91
CA VAL A 56 -15.14 2.46 -7.55
C VAL A 56 -16.18 1.70 -6.75
N SER A 57 -16.63 0.57 -7.28
CA SER A 57 -17.60 -0.31 -6.63
C SER A 57 -17.00 -1.69 -6.39
N ASN A 58 -17.69 -2.52 -5.62
CA ASN A 58 -17.27 -3.89 -5.32
C ASN A 58 -18.43 -4.84 -5.62
N SER A 59 -18.15 -5.91 -6.36
CA SER A 59 -19.14 -6.93 -6.74
C SER A 59 -19.05 -8.20 -5.88
N GLY A 60 -18.28 -8.18 -4.79
CA GLY A 60 -17.92 -9.36 -4.00
C GLY A 60 -16.72 -10.13 -4.57
N GLU A 61 -16.56 -10.17 -5.89
CA GLU A 61 -15.45 -10.89 -6.53
C GLU A 61 -14.33 -9.98 -7.01
N ASN A 62 -14.66 -8.75 -7.42
CA ASN A 62 -13.70 -7.76 -7.91
C ASN A 62 -14.13 -6.34 -7.51
N PHE A 63 -13.19 -5.42 -7.56
CA PHE A 63 -13.48 -3.99 -7.62
C PHE A 63 -13.69 -3.58 -9.09
N LEU A 64 -14.76 -2.83 -9.35
CA LEU A 64 -15.01 -2.22 -10.66
C LEU A 64 -14.66 -0.74 -10.56
N LEU A 65 -13.63 -0.33 -11.29
CA LEU A 65 -13.27 1.08 -11.50
C LEU A 65 -13.94 1.52 -12.80
N GLN A 66 -14.73 2.58 -12.75
CA GLN A 66 -15.46 3.06 -13.91
C GLN A 66 -15.40 4.58 -14.01
N SER A 67 -14.99 5.08 -15.17
CA SER A 67 -15.18 6.49 -15.52
C SER A 67 -16.61 6.72 -16.03
N ALA A 68 -17.17 7.88 -15.73
CA ALA A 68 -18.42 8.34 -16.32
C ALA A 68 -18.21 8.80 -17.77
N ALA A 69 -19.29 9.05 -18.51
CA ALA A 69 -19.20 9.52 -19.89
C ALA A 69 -18.59 10.94 -20.02
N THR A 70 -18.63 11.74 -18.95
CA THR A 70 -18.09 13.10 -18.90
C THR A 70 -16.57 13.10 -19.13
N ALA A 71 -16.07 13.98 -19.99
CA ALA A 71 -14.63 14.12 -20.24
C ALA A 71 -13.82 14.34 -18.96
N ASN A 72 -12.62 13.78 -18.92
CA ASN A 72 -11.70 13.77 -17.78
C ASN A 72 -12.29 13.11 -16.52
N SER A 73 -13.21 12.17 -16.70
CA SER A 73 -13.69 11.32 -15.63
C SER A 73 -12.66 10.24 -15.29
N LEU A 74 -12.46 10.04 -13.99
CA LEU A 74 -11.42 9.20 -13.44
C LEU A 74 -11.96 8.39 -12.28
N ALA A 75 -11.58 7.11 -12.23
CA ALA A 75 -11.72 6.25 -11.07
C ALA A 75 -10.36 5.58 -10.78
N GLN A 76 -9.87 5.75 -9.55
CA GLN A 76 -8.60 5.21 -9.11
C GLN A 76 -8.78 4.45 -7.80
N LEU A 77 -8.13 3.30 -7.72
CA LEU A 77 -8.02 2.47 -6.53
C LEU A 77 -6.53 2.31 -6.20
N THR A 78 -6.14 2.66 -4.99
CA THR A 78 -4.75 2.59 -4.53
C THR A 78 -4.70 1.89 -3.17
N THR A 79 -3.68 1.08 -2.93
CA THR A 79 -3.47 0.50 -1.58
C THR A 79 -3.11 1.60 -0.60
N THR A 80 -3.65 1.56 0.62
CA THR A 80 -3.26 2.51 1.68
C THR A 80 -1.85 2.25 2.17
N GLU A 81 -1.50 0.95 2.29
CA GLU A 81 -0.16 0.48 2.60
C GLU A 81 0.74 0.58 1.35
N ARG A 82 1.97 1.05 1.56
CA ARG A 82 3.03 1.07 0.55
C ARG A 82 3.82 -0.22 0.67
N GLY A 83 4.29 -0.74 -0.47
CA GLY A 83 5.31 -1.79 -0.44
C GLY A 83 6.49 -1.32 0.38
N GLN A 84 7.04 -2.21 1.19
CA GLN A 84 8.18 -1.92 2.04
C GLN A 84 9.34 -2.76 1.60
N PHE A 85 10.31 -2.13 0.94
CA PHE A 85 11.49 -2.80 0.45
C PHE A 85 12.51 -2.98 1.57
N LEU A 86 12.59 -4.21 2.09
CA LEU A 86 13.38 -4.57 3.28
C LEU A 86 14.41 -5.68 3.00
N SER A 87 14.56 -6.07 1.74
CA SER A 87 15.45 -7.16 1.35
C SER A 87 16.15 -6.83 0.03
N VAL A 88 16.78 -7.83 -0.58
CA VAL A 88 17.53 -7.67 -1.84
C VAL A 88 16.64 -7.56 -3.08
N ALA A 89 15.40 -8.05 -2.98
CA ALA A 89 14.40 -7.96 -4.03
C ALA A 89 12.99 -7.98 -3.44
N PHE A 90 12.01 -7.53 -4.22
CA PHE A 90 10.60 -7.70 -3.90
C PHE A 90 9.82 -8.22 -5.09
N ASP A 91 8.66 -8.80 -4.82
CA ASP A 91 7.66 -9.17 -5.81
C ASP A 91 6.30 -8.59 -5.39
N CYS A 92 5.65 -7.88 -6.29
CA CYS A 92 4.30 -7.38 -6.08
C CYS A 92 3.42 -7.70 -7.26
N GLY A 93 2.12 -7.76 -7.05
CA GLY A 93 1.20 -8.03 -8.13
C GLY A 93 -0.22 -7.53 -7.90
N ILE A 94 -0.94 -7.46 -9.01
CA ILE A 94 -2.34 -7.04 -9.08
C ILE A 94 -3.08 -7.87 -10.12
N ASN A 95 -4.25 -8.39 -9.75
CA ASN A 95 -5.13 -9.08 -10.68
C ASN A 95 -6.00 -8.06 -11.43
N VAL A 96 -5.97 -8.09 -12.76
CA VAL A 96 -6.67 -7.13 -13.60
C VAL A 96 -7.33 -7.80 -14.80
N GLN A 97 -8.52 -7.32 -15.13
CA GLN A 97 -9.22 -7.58 -16.39
C GLN A 97 -9.67 -6.24 -16.99
N VAL A 98 -9.47 -6.08 -18.29
CA VAL A 98 -9.89 -4.90 -19.06
C VAL A 98 -11.11 -5.31 -19.92
N PRO A 99 -12.35 -4.98 -19.52
CA PRO A 99 -13.55 -5.52 -20.18
C PRO A 99 -13.78 -4.99 -21.60
N ALA A 100 -13.19 -3.85 -21.94
CA ALA A 100 -13.27 -3.22 -23.25
C ALA A 100 -11.97 -2.48 -23.54
N VAL A 101 -11.48 -2.58 -24.79
CA VAL A 101 -10.29 -1.82 -25.22
C VAL A 101 -10.59 -0.32 -25.12
N PRO A 102 -9.74 0.47 -24.45
CA PRO A 102 -9.89 1.92 -24.42
C PRO A 102 -9.88 2.53 -25.82
N VAL A 103 -10.68 3.57 -26.06
CA VAL A 103 -10.75 4.26 -27.36
C VAL A 103 -10.31 5.72 -27.24
N GLY A 104 -9.83 6.31 -28.34
CA GLY A 104 -9.41 7.71 -28.34
C GLY A 104 -8.36 8.02 -27.27
N THR A 105 -8.67 8.95 -26.38
CA THR A 105 -7.78 9.38 -25.28
C THR A 105 -7.96 8.58 -23.98
N GLN A 106 -8.79 7.54 -23.99
CA GLN A 106 -9.02 6.71 -22.82
C GLN A 106 -7.79 5.86 -22.51
N LYS A 107 -7.56 5.61 -21.23
CA LYS A 107 -6.52 4.70 -20.76
C LYS A 107 -6.90 4.02 -19.46
N VAL A 108 -6.36 2.82 -19.28
CA VAL A 108 -6.34 2.09 -18.00
C VAL A 108 -4.90 1.77 -17.64
N GLU A 109 -4.56 1.91 -16.37
CA GLU A 109 -3.20 1.71 -15.86
C GLU A 109 -3.25 0.94 -14.54
N TRP A 110 -2.31 0.02 -14.33
CA TRP A 110 -2.21 -0.75 -13.10
C TRP A 110 -0.76 -1.18 -12.81
N GLY A 111 -0.34 -1.08 -11.55
CA GLY A 111 1.03 -1.47 -11.17
C GLY A 111 1.49 -0.86 -9.86
N TYR A 112 2.81 -0.78 -9.72
CA TYR A 112 3.50 -0.36 -8.51
C TYR A 112 4.05 1.05 -8.69
N THR A 113 3.23 2.06 -8.36
CA THR A 113 3.53 3.46 -8.61
C THR A 113 2.67 4.40 -7.77
N ASP A 114 3.22 5.54 -7.37
CA ASP A 114 2.48 6.68 -6.81
C ASP A 114 2.10 7.74 -7.87
N GLY A 115 2.40 7.49 -9.15
CA GLY A 115 2.22 8.43 -10.27
C GLY A 115 3.38 9.41 -10.46
N VAL A 116 4.35 9.45 -9.54
CA VAL A 116 5.59 10.21 -9.66
C VAL A 116 6.76 9.27 -9.90
N ASN A 117 6.80 8.13 -9.21
CA ASN A 117 7.82 7.10 -9.37
C ASN A 117 7.17 5.71 -9.44
N GLY A 118 7.80 4.80 -10.18
CA GLY A 118 7.42 3.38 -10.19
C GLY A 118 7.26 2.79 -11.58
N VAL A 119 6.64 1.60 -11.63
CA VAL A 119 6.50 0.80 -12.85
C VAL A 119 5.09 0.25 -12.92
N TYR A 120 4.51 0.25 -14.12
CA TYR A 120 3.14 -0.21 -14.31
C TYR A 120 2.92 -0.79 -15.71
N PHE A 121 1.80 -1.51 -15.81
CA PHE A 121 1.19 -1.95 -17.05
C PHE A 121 0.07 -0.97 -17.39
N GLY A 122 -0.25 -0.87 -18.67
CA GLY A 122 -1.43 -0.13 -19.09
C GLY A 122 -1.97 -0.61 -20.41
N GLN A 123 -3.16 -0.13 -20.73
CA GLN A 123 -3.76 -0.27 -22.04
C GLN A 123 -4.38 1.07 -22.43
N ASP A 124 -4.11 1.51 -23.64
CA ASP A 124 -4.75 2.65 -24.28
C ASP A 124 -5.27 2.23 -25.67
N SER A 125 -5.69 3.20 -26.48
CA SER A 125 -6.20 2.95 -27.83
C SER A 125 -5.17 2.39 -28.81
N THR A 126 -3.88 2.50 -28.51
CA THR A 126 -2.79 1.93 -29.33
C THR A 126 -2.54 0.47 -28.98
N GLY A 127 -2.71 0.09 -27.71
CA GLY A 127 -2.58 -1.28 -27.26
C GLY A 127 -2.10 -1.41 -25.81
N VAL A 128 -1.70 -2.62 -25.44
CA VAL A 128 -1.13 -2.93 -24.13
C VAL A 128 0.34 -2.47 -24.08
N TYR A 129 0.76 -1.90 -22.96
CA TYR A 129 2.12 -1.42 -22.76
C TYR A 129 2.59 -1.64 -21.32
N VAL A 130 3.90 -1.50 -21.15
CA VAL A 130 4.58 -1.37 -19.86
C VAL A 130 5.28 -0.03 -19.80
N ALA A 131 5.33 0.60 -18.64
CA ALA A 131 5.93 1.92 -18.47
C ALA A 131 6.72 2.05 -17.17
N LEU A 132 7.75 2.88 -17.23
CA LEU A 132 8.56 3.33 -16.11
C LEU A 132 8.34 4.83 -15.96
N VAL A 133 7.96 5.26 -14.75
CA VAL A 133 7.80 6.67 -14.41
C VAL A 133 8.84 7.07 -13.37
N GLN A 134 9.49 8.22 -13.62
CA GLN A 134 10.47 8.81 -12.72
C GLN A 134 10.21 10.32 -12.64
N ASN A 135 10.12 10.86 -11.43
CA ASN A 135 9.83 12.28 -11.18
C ASN A 135 8.60 12.81 -11.96
N GLY A 136 7.57 11.98 -12.12
CA GLY A 136 6.32 12.33 -12.80
C GLY A 136 6.37 12.24 -14.32
N VAL A 137 7.49 11.79 -14.90
CA VAL A 137 7.65 11.63 -16.35
C VAL A 137 7.79 10.16 -16.70
N GLU A 138 7.00 9.70 -17.67
CA GLU A 138 7.18 8.38 -18.29
C GLU A 138 8.52 8.39 -19.06
N THR A 139 9.57 7.85 -18.46
CA THR A 139 10.90 7.81 -19.10
C THR A 139 11.00 6.67 -20.11
N GLN A 140 10.20 5.62 -19.93
CA GLN A 140 10.04 4.54 -20.90
C GLN A 140 8.57 4.11 -20.97
N LYS A 141 8.06 3.94 -22.19
CA LYS A 141 6.76 3.34 -22.49
C LYS A 141 6.93 2.39 -23.67
N VAL A 142 6.69 1.10 -23.45
CA VAL A 142 6.95 0.03 -24.43
C VAL A 142 5.68 -0.77 -24.66
N TYR A 143 5.14 -0.65 -25.87
CA TYR A 143 3.98 -1.42 -26.33
C TYR A 143 4.32 -2.90 -26.54
N GLN A 144 3.29 -3.75 -26.43
CA GLN A 144 3.38 -5.22 -26.46
C GLN A 144 4.24 -5.79 -27.60
N GLN A 145 4.08 -5.26 -28.82
CA GLN A 145 4.84 -5.67 -29.99
C GLN A 145 6.37 -5.46 -29.87
N ASN A 146 6.81 -4.62 -28.94
CA ASN A 146 8.21 -4.26 -28.71
C ASN A 146 8.73 -4.80 -27.37
N TRP A 147 7.99 -5.71 -26.72
CA TRP A 147 8.47 -6.36 -25.50
C TRP A 147 9.72 -7.21 -25.79
N ASN A 148 10.70 -7.16 -24.89
CA ASN A 148 12.06 -7.65 -25.14
C ASN A 148 12.33 -9.07 -24.63
N VAL A 149 11.31 -9.75 -24.08
CA VAL A 149 11.41 -11.15 -23.64
C VAL A 149 10.35 -12.02 -24.30
N ASP A 150 9.07 -11.68 -24.11
CA ASP A 150 7.95 -12.42 -24.70
C ASP A 150 6.81 -11.43 -25.00
N THR A 151 6.46 -11.29 -26.28
CA THR A 151 5.40 -10.38 -26.74
C THR A 151 3.99 -10.89 -26.40
N MET A 152 3.85 -12.15 -25.97
CA MET A 152 2.58 -12.83 -25.74
C MET A 152 1.59 -12.68 -26.91
N ASP A 153 2.07 -12.83 -28.14
CA ASP A 153 1.27 -12.85 -29.38
C ASP A 153 1.03 -14.28 -29.91
N GLY A 154 1.43 -15.30 -29.13
CA GLY A 154 1.37 -16.71 -29.52
C GLY A 154 2.58 -17.21 -30.33
N THR A 155 3.51 -16.33 -30.73
CA THR A 155 4.69 -16.71 -31.53
C THR A 155 5.97 -16.82 -30.71
N SER A 156 6.03 -16.13 -29.57
CA SER A 156 7.15 -16.16 -28.62
C SER A 156 7.28 -17.49 -27.86
N GLN A 157 8.35 -17.64 -27.06
CA GLN A 157 8.70 -18.89 -26.37
C GLN A 157 7.57 -19.45 -25.50
N SER A 158 6.78 -18.60 -24.84
CA SER A 158 5.65 -19.04 -24.02
C SER A 158 4.51 -19.66 -24.83
N ARG A 159 4.37 -19.30 -26.12
CA ARG A 159 3.25 -19.65 -27.01
C ARG A 159 1.88 -19.25 -26.45
N VAL A 160 1.84 -18.26 -25.54
CA VAL A 160 0.61 -17.72 -24.97
C VAL A 160 0.24 -16.45 -25.73
N THR A 161 -1.05 -16.27 -26.02
CA THR A 161 -1.59 -15.01 -26.54
C THR A 161 -2.28 -14.26 -25.41
N LEU A 162 -1.86 -13.02 -25.13
CA LEU A 162 -2.47 -12.17 -24.13
C LEU A 162 -3.87 -11.73 -24.58
N ASN A 163 -4.88 -11.97 -23.74
CA ASN A 163 -6.24 -11.51 -23.94
C ASN A 163 -6.72 -10.71 -22.73
N THR A 164 -6.60 -9.37 -22.76
CA THR A 164 -6.94 -8.53 -21.59
C THR A 164 -8.42 -8.54 -21.19
N PHE A 165 -9.30 -9.07 -22.05
CA PHE A 165 -10.69 -9.36 -21.69
C PHE A 165 -10.81 -10.52 -20.70
N THR A 166 -9.77 -11.32 -20.52
CA THR A 166 -9.65 -12.32 -19.44
C THR A 166 -8.75 -11.78 -18.33
N GLY A 167 -9.07 -12.11 -17.07
CA GLY A 167 -8.29 -11.63 -15.93
C GLY A 167 -6.96 -12.35 -15.79
N TYR A 168 -5.88 -11.59 -15.59
CA TYR A 168 -4.56 -12.12 -15.30
C TYR A 168 -3.98 -11.51 -14.03
N LEU A 169 -3.06 -12.21 -13.39
CA LEU A 169 -2.20 -11.64 -12.36
C LEU A 169 -0.97 -11.02 -13.02
N TYR A 170 -0.86 -9.70 -12.93
CA TYR A 170 0.28 -8.93 -13.40
C TYR A 170 1.26 -8.73 -12.25
N GLN A 171 2.52 -9.09 -12.45
CA GLN A 171 3.56 -9.06 -11.42
C GLN A 171 4.70 -8.15 -11.83
N ILE A 172 5.30 -7.49 -10.84
CA ILE A 172 6.52 -6.71 -10.97
C ILE A 172 7.50 -7.24 -9.95
N ARG A 173 8.68 -7.65 -10.41
CA ARG A 173 9.83 -7.95 -9.55
C ARG A 173 10.88 -6.88 -9.72
N TYR A 174 11.42 -6.41 -8.62
CA TYR A 174 12.49 -5.44 -8.61
C TYR A 174 13.71 -6.00 -7.88
N GLY A 175 14.88 -5.85 -8.49
CA GLY A 175 16.18 -6.06 -7.86
C GLY A 175 16.78 -4.73 -7.36
N TYR A 176 17.36 -4.75 -6.16
CA TYR A 176 17.92 -3.59 -5.44
C TYR A 176 18.66 -2.55 -6.31
N SER A 177 18.29 -1.27 -6.18
CA SER A 177 18.92 -0.05 -6.75
C SER A 177 19.26 -0.11 -8.25
N TYR A 178 20.38 -0.75 -8.58
CA TYR A 178 20.87 -0.99 -9.95
C TYR A 178 20.50 -2.37 -10.46
N GLY A 179 19.51 -3.02 -9.84
CA GLY A 179 18.92 -4.24 -10.36
C GLY A 179 17.92 -3.95 -11.47
N GLN A 180 17.54 -5.02 -12.16
CA GLN A 180 16.54 -5.00 -13.22
C GLN A 180 15.13 -4.94 -12.62
N VAL A 181 14.20 -4.31 -13.34
CA VAL A 181 12.76 -4.51 -13.12
C VAL A 181 12.26 -5.53 -14.14
N GLU A 182 11.67 -6.62 -13.66
CA GLU A 182 11.00 -7.62 -14.49
C GLU A 182 9.49 -7.46 -14.41
N LEU A 183 8.83 -7.31 -15.56
CA LEU A 183 7.37 -7.35 -15.68
C LEU A 183 6.95 -8.74 -16.13
N ARG A 184 5.99 -9.33 -15.41
CA ARG A 184 5.47 -10.67 -15.70
C ARG A 184 3.96 -10.71 -15.72
N ILE A 185 3.44 -11.67 -16.47
CA ILE A 185 2.02 -12.00 -16.49
C ILE A 185 1.91 -13.49 -16.13
N VAL A 186 1.12 -13.79 -15.10
CA VAL A 186 0.82 -15.17 -14.73
C VAL A 186 -0.34 -15.65 -15.59
N ALA A 187 -0.06 -16.60 -16.47
CA ALA A 187 -1.03 -17.16 -17.40
C ALA A 187 -1.02 -18.69 -17.35
N VAL A 188 -2.12 -19.29 -17.81
CA VAL A 188 -2.18 -20.72 -18.10
C VAL A 188 -1.59 -20.93 -19.49
N ASN A 189 -0.61 -21.80 -19.59
CA ASN A 189 0.06 -22.08 -20.86
C ASN A 189 -0.69 -23.17 -21.66
N PRO A 190 -0.24 -23.48 -22.90
CA PRO A 190 -0.89 -24.50 -23.73
C PRO A 190 -0.91 -25.92 -23.12
N GLN A 191 -0.09 -26.18 -22.09
CA GLN A 191 -0.06 -27.44 -21.34
C GLN A 191 -0.97 -27.43 -20.11
N ASN A 192 -1.84 -26.43 -19.97
CA ASN A 192 -2.80 -26.28 -18.87
C ASN A 192 -2.18 -26.16 -17.47
N PHE A 193 -0.98 -25.58 -17.35
CA PHE A 193 -0.43 -25.18 -16.05
C PHE A 193 -0.21 -23.68 -15.97
N GLN A 194 -0.41 -23.14 -14.77
CA GLN A 194 -0.21 -21.74 -14.48
C GLN A 194 1.29 -21.46 -14.27
N GLN A 195 1.81 -20.43 -14.94
CA GLN A 195 3.20 -20.02 -14.81
C GLN A 195 3.36 -18.50 -14.94
N PRO A 196 4.31 -17.88 -14.21
CA PRO A 196 4.71 -16.51 -14.48
C PRO A 196 5.55 -16.45 -15.78
N ILE A 197 5.11 -15.64 -16.73
CA ILE A 197 5.82 -15.39 -17.99
C ILE A 197 6.43 -13.99 -17.90
N THR A 198 7.75 -13.89 -17.92
CA THR A 198 8.43 -12.58 -18.02
C THR A 198 8.25 -12.03 -19.42
N ILE A 199 7.65 -10.85 -19.54
CA ILE A 199 7.33 -10.22 -20.82
C ILE A 199 8.35 -9.16 -21.21
N HIS A 200 8.79 -8.36 -20.23
CA HIS A 200 9.66 -7.22 -20.46
C HIS A 200 10.58 -6.98 -19.27
N ARG A 201 11.75 -6.42 -19.56
CA ARG A 201 12.78 -6.06 -18.59
C ARG A 201 13.28 -4.65 -18.82
N PHE A 202 13.18 -3.81 -17.80
CA PHE A 202 13.89 -2.54 -17.75
C PHE A 202 15.26 -2.74 -17.09
N ASN A 203 16.31 -2.37 -17.81
CA ASN A 203 17.69 -2.41 -17.31
C ASN A 203 18.14 -1.01 -16.90
N PRO A 204 18.89 -0.87 -15.80
CA PRO A 204 19.52 0.40 -15.47
C PRO A 204 20.64 0.69 -16.48
N LEU A 205 20.61 1.89 -17.07
CA LEU A 205 21.62 2.38 -18.01
C LEU A 205 22.52 3.44 -17.34
N GLY A 206 23.11 3.08 -16.20
CA GLY A 206 23.95 3.99 -15.40
C GLY A 206 23.22 4.72 -14.28
N ASP A 207 21.88 4.73 -14.31
CA ASP A 207 21.02 5.34 -13.28
C ASP A 207 20.09 4.31 -12.62
N ILE A 208 19.63 4.65 -11.41
CA ILE A 208 18.65 3.85 -10.65
C ILE A 208 17.30 3.91 -11.37
N LEU A 209 16.65 2.75 -11.55
CA LEU A 209 15.34 2.68 -12.22
C LEU A 209 14.21 3.26 -11.35
N ILE A 210 14.21 2.95 -10.06
CA ILE A 210 13.18 3.41 -9.13
C ILE A 210 13.87 4.13 -7.96
N SER A 211 13.80 5.45 -7.95
CA SER A 211 14.45 6.31 -6.94
C SER A 211 13.88 6.10 -5.53
N ASP A 212 12.62 5.68 -5.45
CA ASP A 212 11.93 5.33 -4.22
C ASP A 212 11.22 3.97 -4.37
N PRO A 213 11.75 2.88 -3.79
CA PRO A 213 11.19 1.56 -3.96
C PRO A 213 9.92 1.31 -3.13
N ASN A 214 9.49 2.26 -2.28
CA ASN A 214 8.32 2.12 -1.41
C ASN A 214 7.08 2.80 -2.02
N GLN A 215 6.47 2.12 -2.99
CA GLN A 215 5.33 2.61 -3.77
C GLN A 215 4.02 1.94 -3.36
N ASN A 216 2.89 2.53 -3.77
CA ASN A 216 1.59 1.89 -3.64
C ASN A 216 1.32 0.97 -4.84
N ILE A 217 0.40 0.02 -4.68
CA ILE A 217 -0.20 -0.67 -5.81
C ILE A 217 -1.44 0.11 -6.22
N LYS A 218 -1.45 0.58 -7.47
CA LYS A 218 -2.46 1.47 -8.04
C LYS A 218 -3.13 0.82 -9.25
N ALA A 219 -4.42 1.08 -9.41
CA ALA A 219 -5.20 0.84 -10.61
C ALA A 219 -6.00 2.11 -10.97
N LEU A 220 -6.15 2.39 -12.25
CA LEU A 220 -6.73 3.62 -12.79
C LEU A 220 -7.57 3.31 -14.02
N ALA A 221 -8.75 3.90 -14.10
CA ALA A 221 -9.54 4.06 -15.32
C ALA A 221 -9.77 5.56 -15.57
N ASN A 222 -9.31 6.07 -16.72
CA ASN A 222 -9.40 7.48 -17.08
C ASN A 222 -9.85 7.61 -18.53
N ASN A 223 -10.92 8.36 -18.78
CA ASN A 223 -11.45 8.52 -20.14
C ASN A 223 -10.81 9.66 -20.96
N GLY A 224 -9.99 10.49 -20.34
CA GLY A 224 -9.32 11.62 -20.97
C GLY A 224 -10.28 12.67 -21.55
N ALA A 225 -9.74 13.57 -22.35
CA ALA A 225 -10.47 14.73 -22.86
C ALA A 225 -11.61 14.39 -23.83
N ALA A 226 -11.53 13.24 -24.52
CA ALA A 226 -12.59 12.78 -25.43
C ALA A 226 -13.83 12.23 -24.70
N GLY A 227 -13.71 11.89 -23.41
CA GLY A 227 -14.81 11.32 -22.63
C GLY A 227 -15.18 9.88 -23.02
N GLY A 228 -16.45 9.53 -22.80
CA GLY A 228 -16.95 8.15 -22.90
C GLY A 228 -16.63 7.34 -21.65
N SER A 229 -17.15 6.12 -21.57
CA SER A 229 -16.91 5.24 -20.42
C SER A 229 -15.77 4.27 -20.69
N VAL A 230 -14.81 4.21 -19.79
CA VAL A 230 -13.80 3.15 -19.69
C VAL A 230 -13.85 2.53 -18.30
N SER A 231 -13.65 1.20 -18.22
CA SER A 231 -13.69 0.45 -16.97
C SER A 231 -12.52 -0.53 -16.83
N LEU A 232 -12.24 -0.88 -15.58
CA LEU A 232 -11.19 -1.80 -15.17
C LEU A 232 -11.68 -2.65 -14.02
N ASN A 233 -11.59 -3.97 -14.13
CA ASN A 233 -11.86 -4.90 -13.04
C ASN A 233 -10.55 -5.21 -12.32
N VAL A 234 -10.55 -5.08 -11.00
CA VAL A 234 -9.37 -5.26 -10.15
C VAL A 234 -9.68 -6.31 -9.08
N GLY A 235 -8.90 -7.38 -9.05
CA GLY A 235 -8.97 -8.41 -8.04
C GLY A 235 -7.98 -8.19 -6.89
N GLY A 236 -7.29 -9.26 -6.49
CA GLY A 236 -6.31 -9.23 -5.40
C GLY A 236 -5.07 -8.37 -5.71
N ARG A 237 -4.48 -7.79 -4.67
CA ARG A 237 -3.21 -7.03 -4.71
C ARG A 237 -2.29 -7.52 -3.60
N TYR A 238 -1.02 -7.73 -3.88
CA TYR A 238 -0.07 -8.20 -2.87
C TYR A 238 1.33 -7.57 -3.03
N PHE A 239 2.08 -7.57 -1.93
CA PHE A 239 3.50 -7.23 -1.91
C PHE A 239 4.26 -8.18 -0.99
N ASN A 240 5.38 -8.71 -1.49
CA ASN A 240 6.27 -9.62 -0.77
C ASN A 240 7.72 -9.18 -0.92
N ASN A 241 8.49 -9.26 0.17
CA ASN A 241 9.95 -9.22 0.09
C ASN A 241 10.48 -10.61 -0.26
N LEU A 242 11.56 -10.65 -1.05
CA LEU A 242 12.26 -11.86 -1.44
C LEU A 242 13.62 -11.88 -0.74
N GLY A 243 13.85 -12.92 0.07
CA GLY A 243 15.00 -13.03 0.96
C GLY A 243 14.68 -12.64 2.39
N THR A 244 15.66 -12.75 3.26
CA THR A 244 15.52 -12.39 4.67
C THR A 244 15.24 -10.90 4.81
N VAL A 245 14.27 -10.59 5.66
CA VAL A 245 13.85 -9.22 5.98
C VAL A 245 14.45 -8.83 7.33
N THR A 246 15.07 -7.64 7.39
CA THR A 246 15.45 -7.01 8.66
C THR A 246 14.79 -5.65 8.72
N GLU A 247 13.85 -5.49 9.65
CA GLU A 247 13.14 -4.22 9.83
C GLU A 247 14.00 -3.25 10.66
N THR A 248 14.27 -2.08 10.08
CA THR A 248 14.71 -0.92 10.85
C THR A 248 13.50 -0.10 11.24
N SER A 249 13.36 0.20 12.52
CA SER A 249 12.22 0.98 13.00
C SER A 249 12.62 1.99 14.05
N ARG A 250 11.86 3.08 14.10
CA ARG A 250 12.00 4.17 15.07
C ARG A 250 10.65 4.42 15.71
N ILE A 251 10.65 4.77 16.99
CA ILE A 251 9.45 5.16 17.71
C ILE A 251 9.47 6.66 17.94
N THR A 252 8.41 7.33 17.53
CA THR A 252 8.20 8.77 17.70
C THR A 252 7.00 8.98 18.62
N THR A 253 7.15 9.87 19.60
CA THR A 253 6.17 10.08 20.67
C THR A 253 5.77 11.53 20.75
N GLU A 254 4.50 11.79 21.00
CA GLU A 254 4.01 13.11 21.37
C GLU A 254 3.15 13.01 22.63
N ILE A 255 3.22 14.03 23.48
CA ILE A 255 2.58 14.05 24.79
C ILE A 255 1.73 15.30 24.93
N ARG A 256 0.48 15.10 25.37
CA ARG A 256 -0.39 16.18 25.84
C ARG A 256 -0.66 15.99 27.32
N THR A 257 -0.26 16.96 28.14
CA THR A 257 -0.40 16.89 29.60
C THR A 257 -1.55 17.73 30.11
N ASN A 258 -2.06 17.37 31.30
CA ASN A 258 -3.02 18.14 32.09
C ASN A 258 -4.24 18.70 31.33
N THR A 259 -4.82 17.90 30.43
CA THR A 259 -6.00 18.31 29.65
C THR A 259 -7.28 17.97 30.41
N LEU A 260 -8.19 18.94 30.49
CA LEU A 260 -9.52 18.71 31.06
C LEU A 260 -10.36 17.85 30.12
N ILE A 261 -10.88 16.74 30.62
CA ILE A 261 -11.67 15.75 29.89
C ILE A 261 -13.04 15.66 30.54
N THR A 262 -14.10 15.81 29.74
CA THR A 262 -15.50 15.76 30.22
C THR A 262 -16.18 14.46 29.82
N ASN A 263 -17.35 14.19 30.39
CA ASN A 263 -18.20 13.05 30.03
C ASN A 263 -19.18 13.32 28.88
N ALA A 264 -19.13 14.49 28.24
CA ALA A 264 -20.05 14.84 27.16
C ALA A 264 -19.67 14.11 25.87
N VAL A 265 -18.47 14.38 25.35
CA VAL A 265 -17.98 13.89 24.04
C VAL A 265 -16.53 13.41 24.13
N PHE A 266 -16.09 12.61 23.17
CA PHE A 266 -14.68 12.27 23.02
C PHE A 266 -13.90 13.51 22.61
N SER A 267 -12.95 13.92 23.44
CA SER A 267 -12.06 15.03 23.19
C SER A 267 -10.76 14.52 22.56
N PRO A 268 -10.28 15.10 21.44
CA PRO A 268 -9.00 14.71 20.86
C PRO A 268 -7.85 15.08 21.80
N THR A 269 -6.86 14.20 21.97
CA THR A 269 -5.70 14.47 22.83
C THR A 269 -4.44 14.66 22.00
N VAL A 270 -3.93 13.59 21.41
CA VAL A 270 -2.74 13.58 20.57
C VAL A 270 -3.12 13.03 19.21
N SER A 271 -2.73 13.75 18.16
CA SER A 271 -2.93 13.32 16.78
C SER A 271 -1.62 13.31 16.01
N PHE A 272 -1.48 12.35 15.10
CA PHE A 272 -0.37 12.25 14.17
C PHE A 272 -0.87 12.27 12.73
N ARG A 273 -0.06 12.84 11.85
CA ARG A 273 -0.20 12.68 10.39
C ARG A 273 1.15 12.54 9.72
N ARG A 274 1.17 11.89 8.56
CA ARG A 274 2.35 11.80 7.69
C ARG A 274 2.73 13.20 7.17
N LYS A 275 4.03 13.53 7.17
CA LYS A 275 4.55 14.68 6.41
C LYS A 275 4.33 14.46 4.92
N GLN A 276 3.94 15.49 4.17
CA GLN A 276 3.81 15.35 2.72
C GLN A 276 5.14 14.99 2.04
N PHE A 277 6.24 15.61 2.47
CA PHE A 277 7.58 15.37 1.94
C PHE A 277 8.54 14.96 3.05
N PHE A 278 9.43 14.02 2.74
CA PHE A 278 10.47 13.56 3.66
C PHE A 278 11.65 12.92 2.88
N PRO A 279 12.93 13.21 3.20
CA PRO A 279 13.43 14.09 4.28
C PRO A 279 13.05 15.57 4.12
N ASP A 280 13.15 16.34 5.20
CA ASP A 280 12.87 17.78 5.19
C ASP A 280 13.76 18.51 4.16
N GLY A 281 13.19 19.53 3.50
CA GLY A 281 13.88 20.29 2.46
C GLY A 281 13.92 19.61 1.07
N THR A 282 13.29 18.44 0.94
CA THR A 282 13.15 17.74 -0.35
C THR A 282 11.73 17.87 -0.90
N THR A 283 11.55 17.55 -2.18
CA THR A 283 10.23 17.37 -2.82
C THR A 283 9.83 15.89 -2.92
N ARG A 284 10.56 14.99 -2.24
CA ARG A 284 10.30 13.55 -2.27
C ARG A 284 9.05 13.26 -1.45
N PRO A 285 8.01 12.63 -2.04
CA PRO A 285 6.86 12.17 -1.27
C PRO A 285 7.30 11.25 -0.13
N ASN A 286 6.73 11.43 1.05
CA ASN A 286 7.06 10.59 2.18
C ASN A 286 6.54 9.16 1.99
N SER A 287 7.46 8.22 1.84
CA SER A 287 7.19 6.80 1.59
C SER A 287 7.47 5.89 2.78
N VAL A 288 7.78 6.46 3.95
CA VAL A 288 7.97 5.70 5.19
C VAL A 288 6.64 5.05 5.57
N ASN A 289 6.69 3.77 5.96
CA ASN A 289 5.53 3.07 6.48
C ASN A 289 5.34 3.44 7.95
N LEU A 290 4.12 3.87 8.29
CA LEU A 290 3.81 4.50 9.56
C LEU A 290 2.73 3.68 10.24
N SER A 291 2.98 3.21 11.45
CA SER A 291 2.03 2.40 12.22
C SER A 291 1.94 2.89 13.66
N ILE A 292 0.98 2.37 14.40
CA ILE A 292 0.79 2.70 15.81
C ILE A 292 1.67 1.77 16.64
N GLU A 293 2.31 2.32 17.67
CA GLU A 293 3.14 1.51 18.58
C GLU A 293 2.41 1.23 19.90
N SER A 294 2.11 2.30 20.64
CA SER A 294 1.50 2.23 21.97
C SER A 294 1.00 3.60 22.39
N PHE A 295 0.29 3.66 23.51
CA PHE A 295 -0.06 4.91 24.16
C PHE A 295 -0.16 4.69 25.66
N ASP A 296 -0.03 5.78 26.43
CA ASP A 296 -0.27 5.81 27.87
C ASP A 296 -1.31 6.87 28.19
N ILE A 297 -2.21 6.55 29.12
CA ILE A 297 -3.18 7.48 29.68
C ILE A 297 -3.00 7.49 31.20
N LEU A 298 -2.76 8.68 31.73
CA LEU A 298 -2.76 8.94 33.16
C LEU A 298 -3.91 9.89 33.49
N GLY A 299 -4.91 9.41 34.22
CA GLY A 299 -6.13 10.17 34.53
C GLY A 299 -6.35 10.40 36.02
N SER A 300 -6.94 11.56 36.35
CA SER A 300 -7.54 11.81 37.67
C SER A 300 -8.96 11.27 37.81
N ALA A 301 -9.52 10.71 36.73
CA ALA A 301 -10.82 10.06 36.67
C ALA A 301 -10.75 8.88 35.69
N ASP A 302 -11.76 8.01 35.73
CA ASP A 302 -11.85 6.90 34.78
C ASP A 302 -12.23 7.44 33.40
N PHE A 303 -11.53 6.98 32.36
CA PHE A 303 -11.68 7.44 30.99
C PHE A 303 -12.01 6.29 30.05
N ALA A 304 -12.96 6.49 29.15
CA ALA A 304 -13.02 5.74 27.90
C ALA A 304 -12.05 6.38 26.88
N TRP A 305 -11.43 5.56 26.04
CA TRP A 305 -10.56 6.04 24.98
C TRP A 305 -10.86 5.35 23.66
N GLU A 306 -10.61 6.06 22.57
CA GLU A 306 -10.75 5.57 21.21
C GLU A 306 -9.55 6.02 20.38
N LEU A 307 -9.04 5.10 19.57
CA LEU A 307 -8.11 5.43 18.51
C LEU A 307 -8.88 5.47 17.20
N ARG A 308 -8.81 6.61 16.50
CA ARG A 308 -9.59 6.86 15.28
C ARG A 308 -8.71 7.40 14.17
N VAL A 309 -9.13 7.12 12.95
CA VAL A 309 -8.45 7.53 11.72
C VAL A 309 -9.45 8.33 10.89
N ARG A 310 -9.01 9.39 10.20
CA ARG A 310 -9.86 10.28 9.37
C ARG A 310 -10.88 11.12 10.14
N SER A 311 -10.79 11.20 11.46
CA SER A 311 -11.64 12.15 12.18
C SER A 311 -11.30 13.58 11.75
N GLN A 312 -12.34 14.40 11.55
CA GLN A 312 -12.13 15.83 11.34
C GLN A 312 -11.87 16.49 12.69
N LEU A 313 -10.77 17.25 12.79
CA LEU A 313 -10.38 17.93 14.02
C LEU A 313 -10.66 19.43 13.92
N THR A 314 -11.25 19.99 14.97
CA THR A 314 -11.45 21.44 15.11
C THR A 314 -10.27 22.05 15.85
N GLY A 315 -9.66 23.09 15.26
CA GLY A 315 -8.56 23.83 15.87
C GLY A 315 -7.20 23.13 15.84
N ALA A 316 -7.05 22.01 15.13
CA ALA A 316 -5.78 21.29 15.02
C ALA A 316 -4.71 22.11 14.28
N SER A 317 -3.48 22.08 14.80
CA SER A 317 -2.30 22.69 14.20
C SER A 317 -1.15 21.69 14.20
N PHE A 318 -0.96 21.01 13.07
CA PHE A 318 0.09 20.00 12.91
C PHE A 318 1.46 20.62 12.73
N LEU A 319 2.34 20.42 13.71
CA LEU A 319 3.71 20.95 13.76
C LEU A 319 4.73 19.81 13.88
N SER A 320 6.02 20.16 13.91
CA SER A 320 7.08 19.20 14.21
C SER A 320 6.86 18.57 15.58
N VAL A 321 7.10 17.26 15.66
CA VAL A 321 6.98 16.50 16.91
C VAL A 321 7.94 17.07 17.95
N SER A 322 7.45 17.26 19.18
CA SER A 322 8.24 17.86 20.25
C SER A 322 9.48 17.02 20.58
N SER A 323 10.56 17.70 20.95
CA SER A 323 11.84 17.07 21.37
C SER A 323 12.46 16.10 20.35
N THR A 324 12.00 16.13 19.09
CA THR A 324 12.52 15.34 17.98
C THR A 324 12.95 16.29 16.87
N PRO A 325 14.20 16.24 16.38
CA PRO A 325 14.59 17.06 15.23
C PRO A 325 13.64 16.82 14.06
N SER A 326 13.21 17.87 13.37
CA SER A 326 12.21 17.70 12.30
C SER A 326 12.74 16.77 11.20
N SER A 327 14.03 16.84 10.86
CA SER A 327 14.68 15.98 9.86
C SER A 327 14.72 14.49 10.21
N GLU A 328 14.39 14.14 11.46
CA GLU A 328 14.56 12.81 12.03
C GLU A 328 13.22 12.05 12.13
N THR A 329 12.09 12.68 11.80
CA THR A 329 10.77 12.03 11.82
C THR A 329 9.96 12.30 10.57
N ALA A 330 9.30 11.26 10.09
CA ALA A 330 8.32 11.29 9.01
C ALA A 330 6.95 11.87 9.43
N PHE A 331 6.77 12.24 10.71
CA PHE A 331 5.51 12.69 11.28
C PHE A 331 5.42 14.21 11.50
N LEU A 332 4.17 14.68 11.51
CA LEU A 332 3.75 15.88 12.23
C LEU A 332 2.77 15.47 13.33
N SER A 333 2.75 16.21 14.44
CA SER A 333 1.84 15.98 15.55
C SER A 333 0.95 17.20 15.81
N ASP A 334 -0.22 16.97 16.39
CA ASP A 334 -1.08 17.99 16.95
C ASP A 334 -1.52 17.58 18.36
N VAL A 335 -1.49 18.56 19.26
CA VAL A 335 -2.00 18.46 20.64
C VAL A 335 -2.95 19.62 20.97
N THR A 336 -3.35 20.41 19.97
CA THR A 336 -4.10 21.65 20.15
C THR A 336 -5.57 21.54 19.76
N ALA A 337 -5.97 20.49 19.02
CA ALA A 337 -7.36 20.25 18.70
C ALA A 337 -8.26 20.28 19.94
N THR A 338 -9.41 20.93 19.78
CA THR A 338 -10.40 21.13 20.85
C THR A 338 -11.63 20.26 20.69
N ASP A 339 -11.91 19.80 19.48
CA ASP A 339 -13.07 18.96 19.18
C ASP A 339 -12.77 18.02 18.00
N MET A 340 -13.55 16.96 17.88
CA MET A 340 -13.40 15.93 16.85
C MET A 340 -14.76 15.42 16.37
N ASP A 341 -15.02 15.52 15.06
CA ASP A 341 -16.15 14.84 14.45
C ASP A 341 -15.89 13.33 14.37
N GLN A 342 -16.59 12.60 15.22
CA GLN A 342 -16.54 11.16 15.28
C GLN A 342 -17.17 10.49 14.05
N ALA A 343 -18.17 11.10 13.41
CA ALA A 343 -18.89 10.48 12.29
C ALA A 343 -18.04 10.40 11.02
N ALA A 344 -17.10 11.33 10.84
CA ALA A 344 -16.18 11.35 9.71
C ALA A 344 -15.07 10.27 9.80
N GLY A 345 -14.72 9.83 11.01
CA GLY A 345 -13.59 8.94 11.26
C GLY A 345 -13.97 7.48 11.54
N VAL A 346 -13.05 6.57 11.23
CA VAL A 346 -13.17 5.14 11.54
C VAL A 346 -12.48 4.84 12.87
N ARG A 347 -13.21 4.24 13.81
CA ARG A 347 -12.65 3.73 15.06
C ARG A 347 -11.91 2.42 14.81
N ILE A 348 -10.62 2.39 15.14
CA ILE A 348 -9.76 1.21 14.97
C ILE A 348 -9.54 0.44 16.27
N LEU A 349 -9.60 1.12 17.42
CA LEU A 349 -9.49 0.51 18.75
C LEU A 349 -10.23 1.36 19.78
N ALA A 350 -10.66 0.73 20.87
CA ALA A 350 -11.24 1.41 22.03
C ALA A 350 -10.99 0.64 23.32
N GLY A 351 -11.10 1.33 24.44
CA GLY A 351 -11.03 0.71 25.76
C GLY A 351 -11.31 1.71 26.88
N ILE A 352 -10.91 1.32 28.10
CA ILE A 352 -11.09 2.08 29.32
C ILE A 352 -9.73 2.23 30.02
N SER A 353 -9.55 3.33 30.73
CA SER A 353 -8.43 3.62 31.62
C SER A 353 -8.95 4.01 33.00
N LEU A 354 -8.34 3.49 34.06
CA LEU A 354 -8.74 3.72 35.46
C LEU A 354 -7.99 4.92 36.06
N ALA A 355 -8.69 5.68 36.92
CA ALA A 355 -8.14 6.80 37.66
C ALA A 355 -6.93 6.38 38.54
N GLY A 356 -5.92 7.24 38.60
CA GLY A 356 -4.75 7.05 39.45
C GLY A 356 -3.85 5.88 39.05
N LYS A 357 -4.15 5.21 37.93
CA LYS A 357 -3.29 4.20 37.32
C LYS A 357 -2.78 4.73 35.99
N THR A 358 -1.54 4.37 35.67
CA THR A 358 -1.07 4.46 34.29
C THR A 358 -1.62 3.24 33.58
N ASP A 359 -2.65 3.43 32.76
CA ASP A 359 -3.02 2.40 31.79
C ASP A 359 -2.23 2.69 30.52
N GLY A 360 -1.28 1.80 30.24
CA GLY A 360 -0.57 1.73 28.98
C GLY A 360 -0.94 0.43 28.28
N LEU A 361 -1.39 0.52 27.03
CA LEU A 361 -1.51 -0.66 26.19
C LEU A 361 -0.13 -0.90 25.56
N SER A 362 0.67 -1.75 26.19
CA SER A 362 1.92 -2.24 25.61
C SER A 362 1.63 -3.44 24.70
N ASN A 363 1.95 -3.31 23.41
CA ASN A 363 1.77 -4.33 22.35
C ASN A 363 0.31 -4.67 22.03
N PHE A 364 -0.26 -3.96 21.06
CA PHE A 364 -1.38 -4.47 20.29
C PHE A 364 -0.90 -4.79 18.86
N ASN A 365 -1.10 -6.04 18.42
CA ASN A 365 -0.83 -6.45 17.03
C ASN A 365 -1.99 -6.01 16.12
N VAL A 366 -2.28 -4.72 16.05
CA VAL A 366 -3.07 -4.24 14.91
C VAL A 366 -2.05 -3.86 13.84
N ASN A 367 -1.94 -4.75 12.86
CA ASN A 367 -1.19 -4.47 11.65
C ASN A 367 -1.95 -3.38 10.88
N TYR A 368 -1.62 -2.13 11.16
CA TYR A 368 -2.23 -0.95 10.57
C TYR A 368 -1.15 -0.01 10.09
N ALA A 369 -1.19 0.32 8.81
CA ALA A 369 -0.42 1.38 8.20
C ALA A 369 -1.31 2.62 8.03
N LEU A 370 -0.80 3.80 8.42
CA LEU A 370 -1.48 5.08 8.25
C LEU A 370 -1.74 5.36 6.76
N PRO A 371 -3.01 5.41 6.32
CA PRO A 371 -3.37 5.69 4.94
C PRO A 371 -2.94 7.09 4.53
N GLY A 372 -2.23 7.22 3.40
CA GLY A 372 -1.95 8.53 2.78
C GLY A 372 -1.46 9.59 3.77
N ASN A 373 -2.08 10.77 3.77
CA ASN A 373 -1.78 11.83 4.73
C ASN A 373 -2.88 11.97 5.79
N GLU A 374 -3.62 10.89 6.05
CA GLU A 374 -4.74 10.90 6.97
C GLU A 374 -4.28 11.12 8.41
N ILE A 375 -5.22 11.60 9.22
CA ILE A 375 -5.00 11.89 10.63
C ILE A 375 -5.37 10.65 11.46
N LEU A 376 -4.45 10.24 12.34
CA LEU A 376 -4.72 9.35 13.44
C LEU A 376 -4.85 10.17 14.72
N THR A 377 -5.89 9.93 15.49
CA THR A 377 -6.16 10.65 16.75
C THR A 377 -6.47 9.67 17.86
N LEU A 378 -5.78 9.81 18.98
CA LEU A 378 -6.22 9.28 20.26
C LEU A 378 -7.19 10.27 20.89
N ALA A 379 -8.40 9.81 21.20
CA ALA A 379 -9.44 10.61 21.82
C ALA A 379 -9.89 9.97 23.12
N VAL A 380 -10.26 10.79 24.09
CA VAL A 380 -10.64 10.34 25.44
C VAL A 380 -11.91 11.03 25.91
N LYS A 381 -12.68 10.34 26.73
CA LYS A 381 -13.92 10.82 27.34
C LYS A 381 -13.99 10.33 28.77
N SER A 382 -14.45 11.16 29.69
CA SER A 382 -14.67 10.70 31.07
C SER A 382 -15.89 9.79 31.17
N LEU A 383 -15.75 8.71 31.94
CA LEU A 383 -16.89 7.83 32.26
C LEU A 383 -17.87 8.51 33.21
N SER A 384 -17.40 9.41 34.07
CA SER A 384 -18.25 10.20 34.97
C SER A 384 -17.64 11.57 35.31
N GLY A 385 -18.47 12.62 35.22
CA GLY A 385 -18.06 13.98 35.57
C GLY A 385 -16.95 14.54 34.67
N THR A 386 -15.89 15.06 35.31
CA THR A 386 -14.72 15.66 34.67
C THR A 386 -13.45 15.18 35.34
N GLY A 387 -12.37 15.01 34.58
CA GLY A 387 -11.04 14.73 35.12
C GLY A 387 -9.94 15.32 34.25
N ASN A 388 -8.75 15.45 34.81
CA ASN A 388 -7.57 15.85 34.08
C ASN A 388 -6.83 14.60 33.58
N GLY A 389 -6.41 14.61 32.33
CA GLY A 389 -5.64 13.53 31.72
C GLY A 389 -4.31 14.01 31.17
N SER A 390 -3.29 13.16 31.29
CA SER A 390 -2.05 13.26 30.53
C SER A 390 -1.93 12.05 29.63
N VAL A 391 -1.74 12.28 28.34
CA VAL A 391 -1.78 11.26 27.31
C VAL A 391 -0.51 11.32 26.47
N ALA A 392 0.12 10.17 26.29
CA ALA A 392 1.23 10.00 25.37
C ALA A 392 0.81 9.03 24.26
N LEU A 393 1.01 9.41 22.99
CA LEU A 393 0.79 8.54 21.85
C LEU A 393 2.13 8.28 21.15
N ARG A 394 2.42 7.00 20.89
CA ARG A 394 3.64 6.54 20.23
C ARG A 394 3.30 5.93 18.88
N MET A 395 4.03 6.39 17.87
CA MET A 395 3.95 5.91 16.50
C MET A 395 5.25 5.24 16.10
N ARG A 396 5.16 4.19 15.30
CA ARG A 396 6.30 3.50 14.72
C ARG A 396 6.51 3.95 13.29
N GLU A 397 7.74 4.29 12.98
CA GLU A 397 8.25 4.60 11.64
C GLU A 397 9.09 3.41 11.19
N LEU A 398 8.65 2.73 10.13
CA LEU A 398 9.34 1.59 9.53
C LEU A 398 10.15 2.07 8.34
N TRP A 399 11.48 2.00 8.47
CA TRP A 399 12.48 2.55 7.56
C TRP A 399 13.04 1.48 6.63
#